data_AF-A0A060BPH8-F1
#
_entry.id   AF-A0A060BPH8-F1
#
_cell.length_a   1.000
_cell.length_b   1.000
_cell.length_c   1.000
_cell.angle_alpha   90.00
_cell.angle_beta   90.00
_cell.angle_gamma   90.00
#
_symmetry.space_group_name_H-M   'P 1'
#
loop_
_entity.id
_entity.type
_entity.pdbx_description
1 polymer ?
#
loop_
_entity_poly.entity_id
_entity_poly.type
_entity_poly.pdbx_seq_one_letter_code
_entity_poly.pdbx_strand_id
1 'polypeptide(L)' 'HIDTAMKEFGITAPLDQSMFIAQMGHESGGYEKLVESLNYTADRLVPVFGKHRTTAQQAAALGRTAT' A
#
# COMPACT_ATOMS: atom_id res chain seq x y z
N HIS A 1 11.19 -13.69 -9.85
CA HIS A 1 10.11 -13.82 -8.84
C HIS A 1 8.73 -13.67 -9.45
N ILE A 2 8.39 -12.57 -10.13
CA ILE A 2 7.05 -12.37 -10.73
C ILE A 2 6.70 -13.43 -11.79
N ASP A 3 7.63 -13.76 -12.70
CA ASP A 3 7.43 -14.83 -13.71
C ASP A 3 7.14 -16.20 -13.07
N THR A 4 7.89 -16.56 -12.02
CA THR A 4 7.69 -17.82 -11.28
C THR A 4 6.30 -17.89 -10.65
N ALA A 5 5.87 -16.82 -9.99
CA ALA A 5 4.55 -16.75 -9.37
C ALA A 5 3.42 -16.83 -10.42
N MET A 6 3.53 -16.10 -11.52
CA MET A 6 2.53 -16.17 -12.60
C MET A 6 2.43 -17.59 -13.18
N LYS A 7 3.55 -18.29 -13.35
CA LYS A 7 3.55 -19.69 -13.79
C LYS A 7 2.90 -20.63 -12.77
N GLU A 8 3.25 -20.47 -11.50
CA GLU A 8 2.71 -21.29 -10.39
C GLU A 8 1.19 -21.16 -10.27
N PHE A 9 0.66 -19.95 -10.40
CA PHE A 9 -0.78 -19.67 -10.27
C PHE A 9 -1.53 -19.67 -11.62
N GLY A 10 -0.88 -20.08 -12.71
CA GLY A 10 -1.53 -20.23 -14.02
C GLY A 10 -1.90 -18.93 -14.73
N ILE A 11 -1.29 -17.79 -14.38
CA ILE A 11 -1.46 -16.49 -15.04
C ILE A 11 -0.65 -16.49 -16.35
N THR A 12 -1.26 -17.04 -17.39
CA THR A 12 -0.58 -17.34 -18.68
C THR A 12 -1.09 -16.52 -19.85
N ALA A 13 -2.33 -16.03 -19.81
CA ALA A 13 -2.86 -15.19 -20.86
C ALA A 13 -2.11 -13.84 -20.88
N PRO A 14 -1.68 -13.33 -22.05
CA PRO A 14 -0.89 -12.10 -22.13
C PRO A 14 -1.59 -10.88 -21.51
N LEU A 15 -2.91 -10.80 -21.63
CA LEU A 15 -3.70 -9.72 -21.02
C LEU A 15 -3.66 -9.81 -19.49
N ASP A 16 -3.85 -11.00 -18.93
CA ASP A 16 -3.84 -11.20 -17.47
C ASP A 16 -2.46 -10.91 -16.88
N GLN A 17 -1.39 -11.32 -17.57
CA GLN A 17 -0.02 -10.99 -17.17
C GLN A 17 0.23 -9.49 -17.19
N SER A 18 -0.27 -8.79 -18.21
CA SER A 18 -0.15 -7.33 -18.30
C SER A 18 -0.88 -6.64 -17.15
N MET A 19 -2.10 -7.07 -16.86
CA MET A 19 -2.91 -6.53 -15.75
C MET A 19 -2.27 -6.84 -14.39
N PHE A 20 -1.74 -8.05 -14.21
CA PHE A 20 -1.04 -8.45 -12.99
C PHE A 20 0.20 -7.57 -12.76
N ILE A 21 1.04 -7.39 -13.78
CA ILE A 21 2.23 -6.53 -13.70
C ILE A 21 1.83 -5.09 -13.41
N ALA A 22 0.82 -4.55 -14.10
CA ALA A 22 0.36 -3.18 -13.88
C ALA A 22 -0.14 -2.96 -12.44
N GLN A 23 -0.95 -3.88 -11.92
CA GLN A 23 -1.46 -3.79 -10.55
C GLN A 23 -0.34 -3.94 -9.51
N MET A 24 0.49 -4.96 -9.64
CA MET A 24 1.61 -5.15 -8.72
C MET A 24 2.55 -3.95 -8.74
N GLY A 25 2.81 -3.36 -9.92
CA GLY A 25 3.59 -2.13 -10.06
C GLY A 25 2.93 -0.93 -9.38
N HIS A 26 1.61 -0.76 -9.50
CA HIS A 26 0.89 0.35 -8.86
C HIS A 26 0.94 0.25 -7.33
N GLU A 27 0.52 -0.90 -6.79
CA GLU A 27 0.35 -1.10 -5.34
C GLU A 27 1.68 -1.13 -4.59
N SER A 28 2.76 -1.57 -5.25
CA SER A 28 4.12 -1.58 -4.66
C SER A 28 4.92 -0.30 -4.92
N GLY A 29 4.35 0.70 -5.60
CA GLY A 29 5.05 1.92 -5.98
C GLY A 29 6.26 1.65 -6.89
N GLY A 30 6.08 0.82 -7.93
CA GLY A 30 7.13 0.45 -8.87
C GLY A 30 8.06 -0.66 -8.38
N TYR A 31 7.56 -1.58 -7.54
CA TYR A 31 8.32 -2.66 -6.90
C TYR A 31 9.35 -2.18 -5.87
N GLU A 32 9.19 -0.97 -5.33
CA GLU A 32 10.08 -0.40 -4.32
C GLU A 32 9.60 -0.67 -2.88
N LYS A 33 8.29 -0.90 -2.69
CA LYS A 33 7.68 -1.04 -1.37
C LYS A 33 6.89 -2.33 -1.26
N LEU A 34 7.22 -3.11 -0.22
CA LEU A 34 6.51 -4.35 0.13
C LEU A 34 5.72 -4.22 1.43
N VAL A 35 5.97 -3.16 2.20
CA VAL A 35 5.35 -2.92 3.50
C VAL A 35 4.85 -1.49 3.52
N GLU A 36 3.63 -1.31 4.00
CA GLU A 36 3.07 0.02 4.22
C GLU A 36 3.82 0.75 5.35
N SER A 37 3.83 2.08 5.30
CA SER A 37 4.38 2.91 6.36
C SER A 37 3.27 3.58 7.13
N LEU A 38 3.28 3.48 8.46
CA LEU A 38 2.40 4.25 9.33
C LEU A 38 2.91 5.69 9.58
N ASN A 39 3.82 6.18 8.73
CA ASN A 39 4.46 7.49 8.88
C ASN A 39 3.60 8.63 8.32
N TYR A 40 2.45 8.88 8.96
CA TYR A 40 1.51 9.94 8.60
C TYR A 40 1.59 11.12 9.58
N THR A 41 1.35 12.32 9.08
CA THR A 41 1.14 13.50 9.92
C THR A 41 -0.19 13.42 10.66
N ALA A 42 -0.30 14.12 11.80
CA ALA A 42 -1.49 14.07 12.66
C ALA A 42 -2.79 14.41 11.91
N ASP A 43 -2.74 15.38 10.99
CA ASP A 43 -3.88 15.80 10.17
C ASP A 43 -4.30 14.76 9.11
N ARG A 44 -3.43 13.81 8.77
CA ARG A 44 -3.69 12.76 7.77
C ARG A 44 -4.18 11.44 8.36
N LEU A 45 -3.90 11.16 9.63
CA LEU A 45 -4.28 9.90 10.26
C LEU A 45 -5.80 9.64 10.24
N VAL A 46 -6.64 10.60 10.65
CA VAL A 46 -8.10 10.39 10.65
C VAL A 46 -8.68 10.30 9.22
N PRO A 47 -8.28 11.15 8.25
CA PRO A 47 -8.73 11.00 6.87
C PRO A 47 -8.34 9.67 6.21
N VAL A 48 -7.16 9.13 6.52
CA VAL A 48 -6.66 7.88 5.91
C VAL A 48 -7.28 6.65 6.55
N PHE A 49 -7.32 6.58 7.89
CA PHE A 49 -7.76 5.37 8.61
C PHE A 49 -9.23 5.43 9.06
N GLY A 50 -9.83 6.61 9.07
CA GLY A 50 -11.20 6.85 9.51
C GLY A 50 -11.36 6.94 11.03
N LYS A 51 -12.38 7.68 11.46
CA LYS A 51 -12.67 7.96 12.88
C LYS A 51 -12.94 6.71 13.75
N HIS A 52 -13.32 5.60 13.12
CA HIS A 52 -13.57 4.33 13.81
C HIS A 52 -12.29 3.56 14.14
N ARG A 53 -11.17 3.89 13.48
CA ARG A 53 -9.85 3.28 13.71
C ARG A 53 -8.92 4.20 14.48
N THR A 54 -9.04 5.52 14.26
CA THR A 54 -8.19 6.52 14.93
C THR A 54 -9.02 7.77 15.24
N THR A 55 -9.09 8.15 16.51
CA THR A 55 -9.72 9.40 16.93
C THR A 55 -8.81 10.60 16.65
N ALA A 56 -9.37 11.81 16.60
CA ALA A 56 -8.57 13.03 16.45
C ALA A 56 -7.53 13.21 17.58
N GLN A 57 -7.89 12.80 18.81
CA GLN A 57 -6.96 12.84 19.95
C GLN A 57 -5.81 11.85 19.76
N GLN A 58 -6.09 10.62 19.31
CA GLN A 58 -5.04 9.63 19.01
C GLN A 58 -4.16 10.09 17.86
N ALA A 59 -4.73 10.68 16.82
CA ALA A 59 -3.99 11.23 15.70
C ALA A 59 -3.04 12.36 16.11
N ALA A 60 -3.47 13.25 16.99
CA ALA A 60 -2.62 14.30 17.56
C ALA A 60 -1.45 13.74 18.37
N ALA A 61 -1.66 12.63 19.08
CA ALA A 61 -0.63 12.01 19.91
C ALA A 61 0.37 11.13 19.13
N LEU A 62 -0.09 10.49 18.04
CA LEU A 62 0.68 9.47 17.30
C LEU A 62 1.23 9.96 15.95
N GLY A 63 0.74 11.10 15.45
CA GLY A 63 1.18 11.65 14.16
C GLY A 63 2.67 11.99 14.15
N ARG A 64 3.31 11.80 13.01
CA ARG A 64 4.70 12.19 12.78
C ARG A 64 4.87 13.67 13.15
N THR A 65 5.82 13.96 14.03
CA THR A 65 6.25 15.32 14.38
C THR A 65 7.20 15.86 13.30
N ALA A 66 7.18 17.17 13.07
CA ALA A 66 8.22 17.80 12.27
C ALA A 66 9.58 17.59 12.95
N THR A 67 10.52 16.98 12.23
CA THR A 67 11.95 16.99 12.58
C THR A 67 12.53 18.39 12.45
#